data_AF-A0AAW1WHI5-F1
#
_entry.id   AF-A0AAW1WHI5-F1
#
_cell.length_a   1.000
_cell.length_b   1.000
_cell.length_c   1.000
_cell.angle_alpha   90.00
_cell.angle_beta   90.00
_cell.angle_gamma   90.00
#
_symmetry.space_group_name_H-M   'P 1'
#
loop_
_entity.id
_entity.type
_entity.pdbx_description
1 polymer ?
#
loop_
_entity_poly.entity_id
_entity_poly.type
_entity_poly.pdbx_seq_one_letter_code
_entity_poly.pdbx_strand_id
1 'polypeptide(L)'
;MNQREHVVPQRVEELLKCFWHGPGGVRKDLPPLKDIRKRCISQLAKMRPDHMRRLNPTPYKVSVSAKLYDFIHFLWLNEAPVGELQ
;
A
#
# COMPACT_ATOMS: atom_id res chain seq x y z
N MET A 1 12.09 -4.32 15.98
CA MET A 1 11.73 -5.76 16.07
C MET A 1 10.92 -6.09 14.82
N ASN A 2 11.55 -6.67 13.79
CA ASN A 2 10.89 -6.91 12.51
C ASN A 2 10.07 -8.19 12.57
N GLN A 3 8.78 -8.03 12.86
CA GLN A 3 7.83 -9.13 12.95
C GLN A 3 7.46 -9.59 11.53
N ARG A 4 7.95 -10.77 11.16
CA ARG A 4 7.53 -11.47 9.94
C ARG A 4 6.23 -12.20 10.25
N GLU A 5 5.22 -12.01 9.41
CA GLU A 5 3.94 -12.68 9.57
C GLU A 5 3.61 -13.49 8.32
N HIS A 6 3.10 -14.70 8.55
CA HIS A 6 2.53 -15.52 7.51
C HIS A 6 1.03 -15.20 7.43
N VAL A 7 0.60 -14.66 6.29
CA VAL A 7 -0.78 -14.25 6.05
C VAL A 7 -1.31 -14.96 4.81
N VAL A 8 -2.50 -15.56 4.94
CA VAL A 8 -3.25 -16.14 3.81
C VAL A 8 -4.52 -15.31 3.61
N PRO A 9 -4.54 -14.40 2.62
CA PRO A 9 -5.70 -13.56 2.39
C PRO A 9 -6.82 -14.37 1.74
N GLN A 10 -8.08 -14.09 2.11
CA GLN A 10 -9.24 -14.63 1.39
C GLN A 10 -9.39 -14.03 0.00
N ARG A 11 -8.94 -12.78 -0.19
CA ARG A 11 -8.96 -12.06 -1.47
C ARG A 11 -7.78 -11.10 -1.57
N VAL A 12 -7.21 -11.00 -2.76
CA VAL A 12 -6.17 -10.03 -3.12
C VAL A 12 -6.74 -9.05 -4.16
N GLU A 13 -6.56 -7.76 -3.94
CA GLU A 13 -7.00 -6.71 -4.86
C GLU A 13 -5.83 -5.82 -5.29
N GLU A 14 -5.67 -5.62 -6.60
CA GLU A 14 -4.71 -4.66 -7.13
C GLU A 14 -5.26 -3.23 -6.99
N LEU A 15 -4.50 -2.38 -6.28
CA LEU A 15 -4.94 -1.01 -5.96
C LEU A 15 -4.55 0.01 -7.06
N LEU A 16 -3.36 -0.14 -7.64
CA LEU A 16 -2.87 0.76 -8.68
C LEU A 16 -3.32 0.27 -10.05
N LYS A 17 -3.95 1.16 -10.83
CA LYS A 17 -4.40 0.85 -12.19
C LYS A 17 -3.74 1.83 -13.16
N CYS A 18 -3.17 1.31 -14.24
CA CYS A 18 -2.63 2.15 -15.29
C CYS A 18 -3.76 2.78 -16.12
N PHE A 19 -3.90 4.11 -16.05
CA PHE A 19 -4.81 4.91 -16.88
C PHE A 19 -4.12 5.55 -18.08
N TRP A 20 -2.79 5.69 -18.06
CA TRP A 20 -2.04 6.26 -19.15
C TRP A 20 -0.60 5.73 -19.15
N HIS A 21 -0.15 5.27 -20.32
CA HIS A 21 1.16 4.61 -20.50
C HIS A 21 2.27 5.58 -20.96
N GLY A 22 1.97 6.88 -21.11
CA GLY A 22 2.90 7.86 -21.65
C GLY A 22 2.68 8.17 -23.14
N PRO A 23 3.63 8.86 -23.79
CA PRO A 23 3.53 9.28 -25.19
C PRO A 23 3.27 8.10 -26.13
N GLY A 24 2.33 8.26 -27.08
CA GLY A 24 1.91 7.19 -28.00
C GLY A 24 1.04 6.09 -27.35
N GLY A 25 0.86 6.11 -26.03
CA GLY A 25 0.03 5.15 -25.30
C GLY A 25 -1.44 5.56 -25.26
N VAL A 26 -2.33 4.56 -25.31
CA VAL A 26 -3.77 4.76 -25.14
C VAL A 26 -4.07 5.18 -23.69
N ARG A 27 -4.87 6.25 -23.55
CA ARG A 27 -5.41 6.71 -22.28
C ARG A 27 -6.74 6.02 -22.02
N LYS A 28 -6.94 5.51 -20.81
CA LYS A 28 -8.23 4.97 -20.36
C LYS A 28 -9.13 6.09 -19.86
N ASP A 29 -10.42 5.97 -20.12
CA ASP A 29 -11.41 6.91 -19.63
C ASP A 29 -11.54 6.87 -18.11
N LEU A 30 -11.76 8.04 -17.53
CA LEU A 30 -12.04 8.16 -16.11
C LEU A 30 -13.49 7.73 -15.82
N PRO A 31 -13.73 7.01 -14.71
CA PRO A 31 -15.07 6.64 -14.34
C PRO A 31 -15.93 7.88 -14.04
N PRO A 32 -17.24 7.86 -14.35
CA PRO A 32 -18.17 8.93 -13.98
C PRO A 32 -18.21 9.20 -12.47
N LEU A 33 -18.53 10.43 -12.09
CA LEU A 33 -18.60 10.84 -10.68
C LEU A 33 -19.57 9.98 -9.84
N LYS A 34 -20.68 9.55 -10.44
CA LYS A 34 -21.66 8.66 -9.81
C LYS A 34 -21.04 7.33 -9.40
N ASP A 35 -20.19 6.76 -10.25
CA ASP A 35 -19.53 5.48 -10.01
C ASP A 35 -18.40 5.61 -8.98
N ILE A 36 -17.67 6.73 -9.03
CA ILE A 36 -16.67 7.06 -8.00
C ILE A 36 -17.35 7.18 -6.62
N ARG A 37 -18.46 7.92 -6.52
CA ARG A 37 -19.22 8.06 -5.26
C ARG A 37 -19.71 6.71 -4.76
N LYS A 38 -20.29 5.88 -5.64
CA LYS A 38 -20.76 4.54 -5.29
C LYS A 38 -19.62 3.66 -4.81
N ARG A 39 -18.45 3.72 -5.45
CA ARG A 39 -17.24 3.01 -5.03
C ARG A 39 -16.81 3.43 -3.63
N CYS A 40 -16.73 4.73 -3.34
CA CYS A 40 -16.34 5.23 -2.01
C CYS A 40 -17.27 4.70 -0.92
N ILE A 41 -18.59 4.84 -1.10
CA ILE A 41 -19.59 4.37 -0.13
C ILE A 41 -19.47 2.85 0.07
N SER A 42 -19.33 2.09 -1.02
CA SER A 42 -19.18 0.63 -0.96
C SER A 42 -17.91 0.20 -0.21
N GLN A 43 -16.78 0.90 -0.41
CA GLN A 43 -15.53 0.58 0.27
C GLN A 43 -15.60 0.91 1.75
N LEU A 44 -16.17 2.07 2.12
CA LEU A 44 -16.40 2.44 3.52
C LEU A 44 -17.28 1.43 4.26
N ALA A 45 -18.32 0.90 3.60
CA ALA A 45 -19.19 -0.12 4.17
C ALA A 45 -18.48 -1.47 4.42
N LYS A 46 -17.37 -1.76 3.72
CA LYS A 46 -16.56 -2.97 3.90
C LYS A 46 -15.44 -2.81 4.91
N MET A 47 -15.13 -1.57 5.33
CA MET A 47 -14.07 -1.32 6.30
C MET A 47 -14.45 -1.89 7.66
N ARG A 48 -13.46 -2.46 8.36
CA ARG A 48 -13.69 -2.91 9.73
C ARG A 48 -14.01 -1.71 10.63
N PRO A 49 -14.99 -1.80 11.54
CA PRO A 49 -15.44 -0.66 12.34
C PRO A 49 -14.34 -0.04 13.22
N ASP A 50 -13.35 -0.83 13.63
CA ASP A 50 -12.28 -0.39 14.51
C ASP A 50 -11.29 0.58 13.83
N HIS A 51 -11.11 0.47 12.51
CA HIS A 51 -10.39 1.45 11.68
C HIS A 51 -11.18 2.76 11.47
N MET A 52 -12.50 2.73 11.63
CA MET A 52 -13.40 3.85 11.35
C MET A 52 -13.78 4.65 12.61
N ARG A 53 -13.22 4.30 13.78
CA ARG A 53 -13.50 4.99 15.05
C ARG A 53 -13.03 6.44 15.00
N ARG A 54 -13.84 7.35 15.55
CA ARG A 54 -13.51 8.78 15.66
C ARG A 54 -12.37 9.05 16.64
N LEU A 55 -12.30 8.27 17.72
CA LEU A 55 -11.28 8.37 18.75
C LEU A 55 -10.50 7.06 18.78
N ASN A 56 -9.16 7.16 18.75
CA ASN A 56 -8.23 6.03 18.83
C ASN A 56 -8.54 4.90 17.81
N PRO A 57 -8.59 5.20 16.49
CA PRO A 57 -8.76 4.16 15.48
C PRO A 57 -7.60 3.17 15.51
N THR A 58 -7.87 1.91 15.20
CA THR A 58 -6.81 0.92 15.03
C THR A 58 -5.98 1.29 13.80
N PRO A 59 -4.64 1.37 13.91
CA PRO A 59 -3.80 1.59 12.74
C PRO A 59 -4.02 0.52 11.67
N TYR A 60 -4.12 0.94 10.40
CA TYR A 60 -4.19 -0.01 9.30
C TYR A 60 -2.80 -0.56 9.01
N LYS A 61 -2.64 -1.89 9.03
CA LYS A 61 -1.35 -2.52 8.81
C LYS A 61 -0.92 -2.38 7.36
N VAL A 62 0.23 -1.76 7.15
CA VAL A 62 0.93 -1.76 5.85
C VAL A 62 2.17 -2.62 6.00
N SER A 63 2.41 -3.48 5.02
CA SER A 63 3.56 -4.38 5.02
C SER A 63 4.16 -4.43 3.63
N VAL A 64 5.46 -4.70 3.57
CA VAL A 64 6.21 -4.84 2.32
C VAL A 64 6.48 -6.32 2.05
N SER A 65 6.70 -6.66 0.79
CA SER A 65 7.16 -8.00 0.42
C SER A 65 8.56 -8.25 0.98
N ALA A 66 8.91 -9.51 1.21
CA ALA A 66 10.26 -9.88 1.67
C ALA A 66 11.35 -9.31 0.75
N LYS A 67 11.17 -9.45 -0.58
CA LYS A 67 12.11 -8.91 -1.57
C LYS A 67 12.32 -7.40 -1.44
N LEU A 68 11.25 -6.63 -1.24
CA LEU A 68 11.36 -5.17 -1.11
C LEU A 68 11.99 -4.78 0.23
N TYR A 69 11.65 -5.49 1.31
CA TYR A 69 12.29 -5.30 2.60
C TYR A 69 13.81 -5.56 2.50
N ASP A 70 14.22 -6.68 1.92
CA ASP A 70 15.63 -7.06 1.79
C ASP A 70 16.37 -6.04 0.92
N PHE A 71 15.76 -5.58 -0.17
CA PHE A 71 16.32 -4.54 -1.05
C PHE A 71 16.55 -3.22 -0.31
N ILE A 72 15.54 -2.71 0.41
CA ILE A 72 15.66 -1.45 1.16
C ILE A 72 16.68 -1.61 2.30
N HIS A 73 16.67 -2.76 2.98
CA HIS A 73 17.60 -3.03 4.07
C HIS A 73 19.06 -3.08 3.58
N PHE A 74 19.30 -3.70 2.42
CA PHE A 74 20.60 -3.70 1.76
C PHE A 74 21.07 -2.28 1.45
N LEU A 75 20.21 -1.45 0.86
CA LEU A 75 20.56 -0.05 0.57
C LEU A 75 20.93 0.72 1.84
N TRP A 76 20.17 0.56 2.93
CA TRP A 76 20.49 1.20 4.20
C TRP A 76 21.84 0.79 4.78
N LEU A 77 22.21 -0.49 4.69
CA LEU A 77 23.51 -0.95 5.19
C LEU A 77 24.68 -0.41 4.37
N ASN A 78 24.50 -0.24 3.06
CA ASN A 78 25.57 0.29 2.19
C ASN A 78 25.77 1.80 2.34
N GLU A 79 24.68 2.55 2.56
CA GLU A 79 24.71 4.01 2.69
C GLU A 79 24.99 4.47 4.13
N ALA A 80 24.96 3.55 5.11
CA ALA A 80 25.32 3.87 6.47
C ALA A 80 26.81 4.23 6.54
N PRO A 81 27.16 5.43 7.05
CA PRO A 81 28.56 5.83 7.14
C PRO A 81 29.33 4.83 7.99
N VAL A 82 30.45 4.33 7.47
CA VAL A 82 31.40 3.51 8.24
C VAL A 82 31.99 4.42 9.31
N GLY A 83 31.58 4.26 10.55
CA GLY A 83 32.27 4.91 11.66
C GLY A 83 33.69 4.37 11.73
N GLU A 84 34.70 5.21 11.45
CA GLU A 84 36.08 4.87 11.74
C GLU A 84 36.23 4.66 13.25
N LEU A 85 36.68 3.46 13.64
CA LEU A 85 37.10 3.19 15.01
C LEU A 85 38.40 3.98 15.26
N GLN A 86 38.34 5.02 16.10
CA GLN A 86 39.51 5.60 16.75
C GLN A 86 39.92 4.77 17.96
#